data_AF-A0A1J4X1J0-F1
#
_entry.id   AF-A0A1J4X1J0-F1
#
_cell.length_a   1.000
_cell.length_b   1.000
_cell.length_c   1.000
_cell.angle_alpha   90.00
_cell.angle_beta   90.00
_cell.angle_gamma   90.00
#
_symmetry.space_group_name_H-M   'P 1'
#
loop_
_entity.id
_entity.type
_entity.pdbx_description
1 polymer ?
#
loop_
_entity_poly.entity_id
_entity_poly.type
_entity_poly.pdbx_seq_one_letter_code
_entity_poly.pdbx_strand_id
1 'polypeptide(L)'
;MAKRYDCKYGEPHDLHVIHETMVVLWEVCTRCDRKFRWPKGRRGRVQNAKYLEAHLRNFAQKGGATNRLFMRLYEPEKCIIKINE
;
A
#
# COMPACT_ATOMS: atom_id res chain seq x y z
N MET A 1 -15.01 6.55 8.90
CA MET A 1 -14.10 5.44 9.27
C MET A 1 -13.47 4.94 7.99
N ALA A 2 -12.20 5.24 7.72
CA ALA A 2 -11.53 4.80 6.50
C ALA A 2 -11.65 3.28 6.39
N LYS A 3 -12.23 2.75 5.29
CA LYS A 3 -12.36 1.31 5.07
C LYS A 3 -10.97 0.70 5.19
N ARG A 4 -10.78 -0.13 6.22
CA ARG A 4 -9.55 -0.91 6.42
C ARG A 4 -9.42 -1.83 5.23
N TYR A 5 -8.37 -1.62 4.45
CA TYR A 5 -8.05 -2.34 3.22
C TYR A 5 -9.15 -2.23 2.13
N ASP A 6 -8.77 -1.85 0.92
CA ASP A 6 -9.71 -1.56 -0.18
C ASP A 6 -9.98 -2.78 -1.08
N CYS A 7 -9.80 -3.99 -0.54
CA CYS A 7 -10.16 -5.26 -1.18
C CYS A 7 -11.55 -5.73 -0.75
N LYS A 8 -11.98 -6.86 -1.31
CA LYS A 8 -13.21 -7.56 -0.90
C LYS A 8 -13.13 -7.92 0.60
N TYR A 9 -14.25 -7.79 1.30
CA TYR A 9 -14.37 -8.06 2.74
C TYR A 9 -13.51 -7.19 3.69
N GLY A 10 -12.87 -6.12 3.18
CA GLY A 10 -11.98 -5.28 4.00
C GLY A 10 -10.68 -5.99 4.40
N GLU A 11 -10.22 -6.90 3.53
CA GLU A 11 -8.96 -7.63 3.69
C GLU A 11 -7.84 -7.02 2.82
N PRO A 12 -6.56 -7.35 3.07
CA PRO A 12 -5.47 -6.99 2.15
C PRO A 12 -5.68 -7.57 0.74
N HIS A 13 -5.17 -6.90 -0.29
CA HIS A 13 -5.12 -7.49 -1.63
C HIS A 13 -4.07 -8.60 -1.68
N ASP A 14 -4.47 -9.73 -2.25
CA ASP A 14 -3.61 -10.87 -2.51
C ASP A 14 -3.24 -10.87 -4.00
N LEU A 15 -2.06 -10.36 -4.32
CA LEU A 15 -1.64 -10.00 -5.68
C LEU A 15 -0.84 -11.15 -6.31
N HIS A 16 -1.20 -11.50 -7.55
CA HIS A 16 -0.41 -12.42 -8.38
C HIS A 16 -0.01 -11.74 -9.69
N VAL A 17 1.18 -12.07 -10.20
CA VAL A 17 1.73 -11.49 -11.43
C VAL A 17 1.02 -12.09 -12.63
N ILE A 18 0.49 -11.22 -13.50
CA ILE A 18 -0.13 -11.63 -14.78
C ILE A 18 0.74 -11.28 -15.98
N HIS A 19 1.59 -10.25 -15.86
CA HIS A 19 2.43 -9.81 -16.95
C HIS A 19 3.64 -9.04 -16.43
N GLU A 20 4.81 -9.35 -16.96
CA GLU A 20 6.07 -8.76 -16.55
C GLU A 20 6.95 -8.45 -17.75
N THR A 21 7.51 -7.24 -17.77
CA THR A 21 8.51 -6.80 -18.74
C THR A 21 9.66 -6.10 -18.02
N MET A 22 10.64 -5.59 -18.78
CA MET A 22 11.71 -4.75 -18.23
C MET A 22 11.22 -3.38 -17.74
N VAL A 23 10.05 -2.91 -18.17
CA VAL A 23 9.55 -1.56 -17.88
C VAL A 23 8.31 -1.53 -16.98
N VAL A 24 7.56 -2.64 -16.89
CA VAL A 24 6.32 -2.71 -16.11
C VAL A 24 6.09 -4.09 -15.53
N LEU A 25 5.48 -4.14 -14.35
CA LEU A 25 4.87 -5.32 -13.73
C LEU A 25 3.37 -5.09 -13.61
N TRP A 26 2.57 -6.07 -14.00
CA TRP A 26 1.12 -6.09 -13.80
C TRP A 26 0.76 -7.22 -12.87
N GLU A 27 0.00 -6.87 -11.84
CA GLU A 27 -0.52 -7.80 -10.86
C GLU A 27 -2.04 -7.68 -10.77
N VAL A 28 -2.70 -8.78 -10.40
CA VAL A 28 -4.14 -8.83 -10.20
C VAL A 28 -4.43 -9.41 -8.83
N CYS A 29 -5.39 -8.82 -8.12
CA CYS A 29 -5.87 -9.38 -6.88
C CYS A 29 -6.68 -10.65 -7.14
N THR A 30 -6.31 -11.78 -6.52
CA THR A 30 -7.01 -13.08 -6.64
C THR A 30 -8.44 -13.07 -6.09
N ARG A 31 -8.80 -12.05 -5.30
CA ARG A 31 -10.10 -11.97 -4.58
C ARG A 31 -11.09 -11.00 -5.20
N CYS A 32 -10.62 -9.90 -5.78
CA CYS A 32 -11.46 -8.82 -6.30
C CYS A 32 -11.13 -8.40 -7.74
N ASP A 33 -10.20 -9.10 -8.39
CA ASP A 33 -9.78 -8.88 -9.79
C ASP A 33 -9.25 -7.47 -10.10
N ARG A 34 -8.98 -6.68 -9.07
CA ARG A 34 -8.40 -5.35 -9.23
C ARG A 34 -6.99 -5.46 -9.78
N LYS A 35 -6.71 -4.69 -10.83
CA LYS A 35 -5.42 -4.65 -11.51
C LYS A 35 -4.52 -3.57 -10.92
N PHE A 36 -3.27 -3.92 -10.71
CA PHE A 36 -2.22 -3.04 -10.21
C PHE A 36 -1.10 -2.99 -11.24
N ARG A 37 -0.67 -1.77 -11.58
CA ARG A 37 0.41 -1.53 -12.55
C ARG A 37 1.58 -0.87 -11.84
N TRP A 38 2.73 -1.53 -11.85
CA TRP A 38 3.94 -1.04 -11.23
C TRP A 38 5.00 -0.68 -12.28
N PRO A 39 5.44 0.58 -12.38
CA PRO A 39 6.55 0.94 -13.23
C PRO A 39 7.86 0.35 -12.68
N LYS A 40 8.70 -0.15 -13.58
CA LYS A 40 10.04 -0.64 -13.26
C LYS A 40 11.10 0.38 -13.68
N GLY A 41 12.16 0.48 -12.88
CA GLY A 41 13.31 1.33 -13.17
C GLY A 41 14.30 0.69 -14.16
N ARG A 42 15.40 1.40 -14.45
CA ARG A 42 16.46 0.99 -15.41
C ARG A 42 17.08 -0.40 -15.21
N ARG A 43 16.87 -1.05 -14.07
CA ARG A 43 17.38 -2.41 -13.76
C ARG A 43 16.27 -3.46 -13.71
N GLY A 44 15.09 -3.18 -14.27
CA GLY A 44 13.93 -4.10 -14.25
C GLY A 44 13.31 -4.27 -12.85
N ARG A 45 13.75 -3.50 -11.86
CA ARG A 45 13.23 -3.53 -10.49
C ARG A 45 11.99 -2.65 -10.38
N VAL A 46 10.96 -3.16 -9.74
CA VAL A 46 9.77 -2.38 -9.39
C VAL A 46 10.19 -1.17 -8.57
N GLN A 47 9.55 -0.02 -8.80
CA GLN A 47 9.80 1.17 -8.00
C GLN A 47 9.38 0.91 -6.54
N ASN A 48 10.36 0.61 -5.68
CA ASN A 48 10.15 0.21 -4.29
C ASN A 48 9.27 1.17 -3.50
N ALA A 49 9.31 2.47 -3.78
CA ALA A 49 8.50 3.46 -3.05
C ALA A 49 6.99 3.21 -3.20
N LYS A 50 6.49 2.99 -4.43
CA LYS A 50 5.07 2.73 -4.69
C LYS A 50 4.63 1.36 -4.21
N TYR A 51 5.52 0.37 -4.36
CA TYR A 51 5.28 -0.99 -3.87
C TYR A 51 5.20 -1.04 -2.34
N LEU A 52 6.11 -0.34 -1.67
CA LEU A 52 6.14 -0.19 -0.22
C LEU A 52 4.93 0.59 0.29
N GLU A 53 4.52 1.66 -0.38
CA GLU A 53 3.32 2.42 -0.02
C GLU A 53 2.06 1.53 -0.05
N ALA A 54 1.92 0.68 -1.07
CA ALA A 54 0.82 -0.28 -1.17
C ALA A 54 0.88 -1.36 -0.06
N HIS A 55 2.07 -1.91 0.21
CA HIS A 55 2.27 -2.85 1.31
C HIS A 55 1.97 -2.20 2.67
N LEU A 56 2.42 -0.98 2.91
CA LEU A 56 2.15 -0.26 4.14
C LEU A 56 0.66 0.02 4.31
N ARG A 57 -0.07 0.36 3.23
CA ARG A 57 -1.55 0.44 3.27
C ARG A 57 -2.21 -0.91 3.57
N ASN A 58 -1.62 -2.02 3.13
CA ASN A 58 -2.15 -3.36 3.33
C ASN A 58 -1.82 -3.99 4.69
N PHE A 59 -0.81 -3.48 5.41
CA PHE A 59 -0.33 -4.11 6.65
C PHE A 59 -0.16 -3.16 7.84
N ALA A 60 -0.30 -1.85 7.66
CA ALA A 60 -0.27 -0.91 8.78
C ALA A 60 -1.52 -1.11 9.64
N GLN A 61 -1.32 -1.37 10.93
CA GLN A 61 -2.39 -1.65 11.89
C GLN A 61 -2.52 -0.50 12.88
N LYS A 62 -3.77 -0.18 13.27
CA LYS A 62 -4.07 0.88 14.27
C LYS A 62 -3.50 0.57 15.66
N GLY A 63 -3.26 -0.70 15.97
CA GLY A 63 -2.60 -1.15 17.19
C GLY A 63 -1.52 -2.17 16.84
N GLY A 64 -0.40 -2.15 17.58
CA GLY A 64 0.77 -3.00 17.31
C GLY A 64 1.97 -2.23 16.74
N ALA A 65 2.97 -2.97 16.26
CA ALA A 65 4.29 -2.44 15.89
C ALA A 65 4.25 -1.40 14.74
N THR A 66 3.21 -1.45 13.88
CA THR A 66 3.05 -0.56 12.72
C THR A 66 2.14 0.64 12.98
N ASN A 67 1.70 0.89 14.22
CA ASN A 67 0.77 1.97 14.59
C ASN A 67 1.29 3.36 14.15
N ARG A 68 2.57 3.66 14.35
CA ARG A 68 3.16 4.95 13.92
C ARG A 68 3.00 5.20 12.41
N LEU A 69 3.15 4.14 11.61
CA LEU A 69 2.96 4.19 10.16
C LEU A 69 1.48 4.29 9.80
N PHE A 70 0.60 3.57 10.50
CA PHE A 70 -0.84 3.68 10.37
C PHE A 70 -1.33 5.12 10.58
N MET A 71 -0.91 5.76 11.67
CA MET A 71 -1.28 7.15 11.99
C MET A 71 -0.84 8.11 10.89
N ARG A 72 0.39 7.97 10.38
CA ARG A 72 0.89 8.81 9.28
C ARG A 72 0.09 8.65 7.99
N LEU A 73 -0.37 7.43 7.68
CA LEU A 73 -1.07 7.13 6.42
C LEU A 73 -2.55 7.53 6.45
N TYR A 74 -3.23 7.30 7.59
CA TYR A 74 -4.69 7.40 7.67
C TYR A 74 -5.18 8.54 8.58
N GLU A 75 -4.37 9.00 9.52
CA GLU A 75 -4.73 10.06 10.48
C GLU A 75 -3.58 11.08 10.66
N PRO A 76 -3.04 11.67 9.58
CA PRO A 76 -1.84 12.53 9.64
C PRO A 76 -2.01 13.75 10.54
N GLU A 77 -3.25 14.25 10.66
CA GLU A 77 -3.70 15.30 11.58
C GLU A 77 -3.23 15.06 13.02
N LYS A 78 -3.20 13.80 13.46
CA LYS A 78 -2.82 13.40 14.83
C LYS A 78 -1.31 13.32 15.03
N CYS A 79 -0.52 13.40 13.96
CA CYS A 79 0.93 13.43 14.01
C CYS A 79 1.50 14.86 14.08
N ILE A 80 0.65 15.89 14.02
CA ILE A 80 1.07 17.29 14.09
C ILE A 80 1.30 17.66 15.56
N ILE A 81 2.52 18.05 15.90
CA ILE A 81 2.83 18.65 17.21
C ILE A 81 2.39 20.11 17.13
N LYS A 82 1.30 20.44 17.80
CA LYS A 82 0.92 21.84 18.00
C LYS A 82 1.84 22.43 19.06
N ILE A 83 2.72 23.32 18.65
CA ILE A 83 3.46 24.19 19.58
C ILE A 83 2.47 25.28 19.94
N ASN A 84 1.96 25.28 21.17
CA ASN A 84 1.16 26.39 21.66
C ASN A 84 2.12 27.55 21.93
N GLU A 85 1.87 28.69 21.29
CA GLU A 85 2.48 29.98 21.64
C GLU A 85 1.98 30.48 23.00
#